data_AF-K1PJ04-F1
#
_entry.id   AF-K1PJ04-F1
#
_cell.length_a   1.000
_cell.length_b   1.000
_cell.length_c   1.000
_cell.angle_alpha   90.00
_cell.angle_beta   90.00
_cell.angle_gamma   90.00
#
_symmetry.space_group_name_H-M   'P 1'
#
loop_
_entity.id
_entity.type
_entity.pdbx_description
1 polymer ?
#
loop_
_entity_poly.entity_id
_entity_poly.type
_entity_poly.pdbx_seq_one_letter_code
_entity_poly.pdbx_strand_id
1 'polypeptide(L)'
;MKRHCLGHFTPVGFPCSFCKATFRRKDNLRTHMLRHVHRNGKGNESENRRSNGSLDSGTSSKDMECEKEESTKQKPVSETVTTVESVVHRSPENEKINVPIKHEIEEIEDFVMISAKEAKDLLYTLFSENFITTTEISKTPDHAPSRTFFLFTVNIQHVASMVLNRCYKALYNAMVKKETEVNEHRRLLDKQERMEAIAASVEDASQRDEILNTITPSEQEQIIKVRRTIQMLDHSELQICEGIFILEMYLMYFKQRQKDKS
;
A
#
# COMPACT_ATOMS: atom_id res chain seq x y z
N MET A 1 32.67 -10.49 47.47
CA MET A 1 32.59 -11.68 46.59
C MET A 1 31.15 -12.15 46.48
N LYS A 2 30.43 -11.83 45.39
CA LYS A 2 29.17 -12.51 45.04
C LYS A 2 29.14 -12.68 43.52
N ARG A 3 29.86 -13.69 43.04
CA ARG A 3 29.74 -14.21 41.69
C ARG A 3 29.28 -15.65 41.80
N HIS A 4 28.26 -15.95 41.01
CA HIS A 4 27.90 -17.28 40.52
C HIS A 4 27.24 -18.24 41.51
N CYS A 5 25.92 -18.35 41.40
CA CYS A 5 25.22 -19.63 41.27
C CYS A 5 23.73 -19.35 41.10
N LEU A 6 23.30 -18.97 39.89
CA LEU A 6 21.94 -19.21 39.38
C LEU A 6 22.01 -19.14 37.84
N GLY A 7 22.81 -20.02 37.25
CA GLY A 7 22.56 -20.49 35.90
C GLY A 7 21.84 -21.82 36.04
N HIS A 8 20.56 -21.88 35.67
CA HIS A 8 19.84 -23.04 35.14
C HIS A 8 18.35 -22.70 34.96
N PHE A 9 18.04 -21.70 34.13
CA PHE A 9 16.73 -21.60 33.50
C PHE A 9 16.90 -21.65 31.98
N THR A 10 16.09 -22.48 31.36
CA THR A 10 16.25 -23.05 30.03
C THR A 10 16.19 -22.02 28.90
N PRO A 11 16.80 -22.33 27.74
CA PRO A 11 17.22 -21.35 26.77
C PRO A 11 16.18 -21.24 25.64
N VAL A 12 15.33 -20.22 25.70
CA VAL A 12 14.68 -19.72 24.49
C VAL A 12 15.14 -18.28 24.32
N GLY A 13 16.34 -18.12 23.78
CA GLY A 13 16.79 -16.81 23.35
C GLY A 13 15.88 -16.31 22.21
N PHE A 14 15.85 -15.01 22.00
CA PHE A 14 15.04 -14.37 20.98
C PHE A 14 15.67 -14.61 19.59
N PRO A 15 15.06 -15.42 18.71
CA PRO A 15 15.65 -15.75 17.42
C PRO A 15 15.34 -14.66 16.38
N CYS A 16 16.29 -14.39 15.50
CA CYS A 16 16.12 -13.52 14.35
C CYS A 16 15.44 -14.27 13.19
N SER A 17 14.37 -13.69 12.65
CA SER A 17 13.59 -14.28 11.54
C SER A 17 14.36 -14.37 10.21
N PHE A 18 15.40 -13.54 10.02
CA PHE A 18 16.12 -13.41 8.76
C PHE A 18 17.45 -14.19 8.71
N CYS A 19 18.14 -14.34 9.84
CA CYS A 19 19.43 -15.05 9.90
C CYS A 19 19.56 -16.05 11.05
N LYS A 20 18.46 -16.36 11.76
CA LYS A 20 18.38 -17.37 12.84
C LYS A 20 19.32 -17.14 14.03
N ALA A 21 20.00 -15.98 14.09
CA ALA A 21 20.82 -15.58 15.24
C ALA A 21 19.94 -15.48 16.50
N THR A 22 20.40 -16.05 17.62
CA THR A 22 19.64 -16.13 18.88
C THR A 22 20.24 -15.20 19.93
N PHE A 23 19.41 -14.32 20.50
CA PHE A 23 19.85 -13.28 21.43
C PHE A 23 19.34 -13.54 22.84
N ARG A 24 20.15 -13.25 23.86
CA ARG A 24 19.72 -13.40 25.27
C ARG A 24 18.75 -12.31 25.77
N ARG A 25 18.64 -11.19 25.06
CA ARG A 25 17.79 -10.04 25.44
C ARG A 25 17.09 -9.45 24.21
N LYS A 26 15.83 -9.03 24.38
CA LYS A 26 14.98 -8.43 23.33
C LYS A 26 15.58 -7.14 22.75
N ASP A 27 16.22 -6.32 23.56
CA ASP A 27 16.88 -5.07 23.13
C ASP A 27 17.97 -5.34 22.08
N ASN A 28 18.75 -6.42 22.27
CA ASN A 28 19.81 -6.81 21.35
C ASN A 28 19.26 -7.36 20.04
N LEU A 29 18.12 -8.07 20.08
CA LEU A 29 17.41 -8.49 18.87
C LEU A 29 16.91 -7.26 18.10
N ARG A 30 16.38 -6.24 18.78
CA ARG A 30 15.88 -5.00 18.16
C ARG A 30 16.98 -4.26 17.40
N THR A 31 18.13 -4.06 18.03
CA THR A 31 19.31 -3.46 17.38
C THR A 31 19.83 -4.32 16.24
N HIS A 32 19.76 -5.65 16.36
CA HIS A 32 20.14 -6.57 15.30
C HIS A 32 19.21 -6.51 14.07
N MET A 33 17.90 -6.36 14.27
CA MET A 33 16.92 -6.23 13.17
C MET A 33 17.20 -5.02 12.27
N LEU A 34 17.72 -3.92 12.84
CA LEU A 34 18.11 -2.72 12.08
C LEU A 34 19.26 -2.97 11.09
N ARG A 35 20.03 -4.04 11.29
CA ARG A 35 21.11 -4.44 10.36
C ARG A 35 20.59 -5.13 9.10
N HIS A 36 19.42 -5.77 9.15
CA HIS A 36 18.78 -6.36 7.97
C HIS A 36 18.20 -5.30 7.04
N VAL A 37 17.78 -4.16 7.58
CA VAL A 37 17.23 -3.03 6.82
C VAL A 37 18.25 -2.46 5.81
N HIS A 38 19.55 -2.60 6.07
CA HIS A 38 20.62 -2.07 5.21
C HIS A 38 21.31 -3.12 4.32
N ARG A 39 20.84 -4.38 4.32
CA ARG A 39 21.52 -5.50 3.64
C ARG A 39 20.60 -6.30 2.71
N ASN A 40 19.77 -5.62 1.93
CA ASN A 40 19.03 -6.22 0.79
C ASN A 40 19.88 -6.29 -0.49
N GLY A 41 21.13 -6.73 -0.39
CA GLY A 41 22.00 -6.88 -1.54
C GLY A 41 23.22 -7.74 -1.26
N LYS A 42 23.27 -8.89 -1.92
CA LYS A 42 24.37 -9.88 -2.06
C LYS A 42 24.39 -11.01 -1.01
N GLY A 43 24.32 -12.22 -1.58
CA GLY A 43 24.18 -13.51 -0.93
C GLY A 43 25.43 -14.02 -0.19
N ASN A 44 25.25 -15.24 0.31
CA ASN A 44 26.19 -16.03 1.10
C ASN A 44 27.62 -16.04 0.58
N GLU A 45 28.58 -15.77 1.45
CA GLU A 45 29.81 -16.55 1.55
C GLU A 45 30.18 -16.76 3.02
N SER A 46 30.64 -17.98 3.28
CA SER A 46 30.95 -18.59 4.56
C SER A 46 32.37 -18.25 5.03
N GLU A 47 32.59 -18.44 6.33
CA GLU A 47 33.87 -18.75 6.99
C GLU A 47 34.85 -17.63 7.41
N ASN A 48 34.91 -17.46 8.75
CA ASN A 48 36.09 -17.67 9.60
C ASN A 48 37.36 -16.81 9.40
N ARG A 49 37.64 -15.88 10.33
CA ARG A 49 38.83 -15.93 11.20
C ARG A 49 38.90 -14.79 12.23
N ARG A 50 39.71 -15.07 13.24
CA ARG A 50 39.95 -14.43 14.54
C ARG A 50 40.59 -13.01 14.49
N SER A 51 40.44 -12.35 15.65
CA SER A 51 41.43 -11.57 16.43
C SER A 51 41.76 -10.09 16.11
N ASN A 52 41.56 -9.28 17.17
CA ASN A 52 42.39 -8.20 17.74
C ASN A 52 42.73 -6.89 17.00
N GLY A 53 42.70 -5.80 17.79
CA GLY A 53 43.47 -4.54 17.61
C GLY A 53 42.65 -3.39 17.00
N SER A 54 42.26 -2.34 17.74
CA SER A 54 43.02 -1.19 18.26
C SER A 54 43.25 -0.07 17.24
N LEU A 55 42.84 1.15 17.64
CA LEU A 55 43.33 2.49 17.25
C LEU A 55 42.87 3.15 15.92
N ASP A 56 42.10 4.22 16.12
CA ASP A 56 42.42 5.63 15.82
C ASP A 56 42.11 6.29 14.45
N SER A 57 41.66 7.54 14.62
CA SER A 57 41.74 8.77 13.81
C SER A 57 41.20 8.87 12.36
N GLY A 58 40.40 9.93 12.15
CA GLY A 58 40.88 11.04 11.33
C GLY A 58 40.27 11.26 9.94
N THR A 59 39.41 12.29 9.86
CA THR A 59 39.41 13.38 8.86
C THR A 59 39.06 13.15 7.37
N SER A 60 37.98 13.84 6.99
CA SER A 60 37.87 14.90 5.96
C SER A 60 37.81 14.56 4.46
N SER A 61 36.66 14.94 3.88
CA SER A 61 36.42 15.76 2.67
C SER A 61 37.30 15.57 1.42
N LYS A 62 36.67 15.31 0.27
CA LYS A 62 36.41 16.31 -0.80
C LYS A 62 35.90 15.66 -2.10
N ASP A 63 35.16 16.48 -2.82
CA ASP A 63 34.46 16.31 -4.09
C ASP A 63 35.39 15.92 -5.27
N MET A 64 34.85 15.27 -6.31
CA MET A 64 35.05 15.69 -7.72
C MET A 64 34.15 14.91 -8.71
N GLU A 65 33.36 15.70 -9.47
CA GLU A 65 32.96 15.61 -10.90
C GLU A 65 33.81 14.70 -11.82
N CYS A 66 33.45 14.24 -13.02
CA CYS A 66 32.31 14.27 -13.99
C CYS A 66 32.76 13.23 -15.08
N GLU A 67 31.93 12.56 -15.87
CA GLU A 67 31.59 12.96 -17.25
C GLU A 67 31.01 11.73 -17.99
N LYS A 68 29.92 11.97 -18.76
CA LYS A 68 29.61 11.58 -20.16
C LYS A 68 29.81 10.10 -20.59
N GLU A 69 29.04 9.45 -21.47
CA GLU A 69 28.34 9.76 -22.73
C GLU A 69 27.19 8.71 -22.88
N GLU A 70 25.95 9.07 -23.22
CA GLU A 70 25.37 9.31 -24.56
C GLU A 70 24.97 8.06 -25.37
N SER A 71 23.64 7.95 -25.57
CA SER A 71 22.93 7.47 -26.77
C SER A 71 22.90 5.97 -27.14
N THR A 72 21.70 5.38 -27.32
CA THR A 72 20.95 5.37 -28.60
C THR A 72 19.98 4.16 -28.72
N LYS A 73 18.73 4.44 -29.17
CA LYS A 73 17.82 3.64 -30.04
C LYS A 73 17.08 2.37 -29.54
N GLN A 74 15.79 2.59 -29.25
CA GLN A 74 14.57 2.05 -29.91
C GLN A 74 14.47 0.57 -30.36
N LYS A 75 13.46 -0.13 -29.76
CA LYS A 75 12.32 -0.95 -30.29
C LYS A 75 12.53 -1.92 -31.48
N PRO A 76 11.58 -2.83 -31.82
CA PRO A 76 10.49 -3.54 -31.09
C PRO A 76 10.50 -5.09 -31.38
N VAL A 77 9.44 -5.84 -31.03
CA VAL A 77 8.73 -6.88 -31.85
C VAL A 77 8.29 -8.19 -31.10
N SER A 78 7.01 -8.52 -31.34
CA SER A 78 6.27 -9.82 -31.42
C SER A 78 6.04 -10.73 -30.21
N GLU A 79 4.75 -10.83 -29.87
CA GLU A 79 3.90 -12.03 -29.83
C GLU A 79 4.59 -13.41 -29.91
N THR A 80 4.26 -14.29 -28.95
CA THR A 80 3.82 -15.66 -29.25
C THR A 80 2.90 -16.16 -28.13
N VAL A 81 1.73 -16.66 -28.56
CA VAL A 81 0.79 -17.44 -27.77
C VAL A 81 1.35 -18.86 -27.64
N THR A 82 1.41 -19.38 -26.41
CA THR A 82 1.50 -20.83 -26.18
C THR A 82 0.57 -21.22 -25.05
N THR A 83 -0.46 -21.97 -25.43
CA THR A 83 -1.36 -22.73 -24.56
C THR A 83 -0.58 -23.72 -23.70
N VAL A 84 -0.85 -23.74 -22.39
CA VAL A 84 -0.66 -24.94 -21.57
C VAL A 84 -1.76 -24.98 -20.51
N GLU A 85 -2.75 -25.84 -20.75
CA GLU A 85 -3.62 -26.35 -19.70
C GLU A 85 -2.83 -27.24 -18.74
N SER A 86 -3.38 -27.35 -17.52
CA SER A 86 -3.19 -28.45 -16.56
C SER A 86 -1.88 -28.51 -15.78
N VAL A 87 -1.85 -27.87 -14.61
CA VAL A 87 -1.58 -28.52 -13.31
C VAL A 87 -2.21 -27.67 -12.20
N VAL A 88 -3.48 -27.93 -11.86
CA VAL A 88 -4.06 -27.43 -10.61
C VAL A 88 -3.58 -28.33 -9.50
N HIS A 89 -2.41 -28.01 -8.93
CA HIS A 89 -2.06 -28.54 -7.61
C HIS A 89 -3.00 -27.91 -6.59
N ARG A 90 -3.94 -28.73 -6.10
CA ARG A 90 -4.74 -28.46 -4.90
C ARG A 90 -3.78 -28.20 -3.73
N SER A 91 -3.70 -26.96 -3.27
CA SER A 91 -3.20 -26.65 -1.93
C SER A 91 -4.38 -26.59 -0.95
N PRO A 92 -4.50 -27.52 0.00
CA PRO A 92 -5.56 -27.55 0.99
C PRO A 92 -5.19 -26.71 2.24
N GLU A 93 -4.76 -25.46 2.07
CA GLU A 93 -4.28 -24.63 3.19
C GLU A 93 -5.06 -23.32 3.43
N ASN A 94 -5.97 -22.94 2.52
CA ASN A 94 -6.71 -21.68 2.65
C ASN A 94 -7.92 -21.73 3.60
N GLU A 95 -8.10 -22.80 4.36
CA GLU A 95 -9.16 -22.89 5.38
C GLU A 95 -8.81 -22.11 6.67
N LYS A 96 -7.59 -21.56 6.77
CA LYS A 96 -7.12 -20.71 7.88
C LYS A 96 -7.08 -19.21 7.57
N ILE A 97 -7.66 -18.74 6.47
CA ILE A 97 -7.68 -17.29 6.16
C ILE A 97 -8.78 -16.56 6.95
N ASN A 98 -9.77 -17.28 7.46
CA ASN A 98 -10.68 -16.79 8.50
C ASN A 98 -10.27 -17.35 9.87
N VAL A 99 -9.03 -17.14 10.30
CA VAL A 99 -8.78 -17.17 11.75
C VAL A 99 -9.33 -15.83 12.24
N PRO A 100 -10.49 -15.80 12.92
CA PRO A 100 -10.87 -14.59 13.64
C PRO A 100 -9.73 -14.35 14.61
N ILE A 101 -9.01 -13.24 14.40
CA ILE A 101 -8.20 -12.66 15.43
C ILE A 101 -9.18 -12.49 16.60
N LYS A 102 -9.09 -13.32 17.62
CA LYS A 102 -9.95 -13.24 18.82
C LYS A 102 -9.04 -12.72 19.90
N HIS A 103 -8.65 -11.45 19.78
CA HIS A 103 -7.76 -10.83 20.74
C HIS A 103 -8.50 -9.77 21.53
N GLU A 104 -8.26 -9.80 22.83
CA GLU A 104 -8.61 -8.72 23.74
C GLU A 104 -7.69 -7.52 23.50
N ILE A 105 -8.10 -6.33 23.97
CA ILE A 105 -7.31 -5.10 23.80
C ILE A 105 -5.90 -5.26 24.38
N GLU A 106 -5.78 -5.89 25.56
CA GLU A 106 -4.49 -6.12 26.22
C GLU A 106 -3.58 -7.05 25.41
N GLU A 107 -4.14 -8.10 24.80
CA GLU A 107 -3.37 -9.00 23.93
C GLU A 107 -2.87 -8.27 22.68
N ILE A 108 -3.72 -7.44 22.06
CA ILE A 108 -3.34 -6.62 20.90
C ILE A 108 -2.20 -5.66 21.28
N GLU A 109 -2.26 -5.03 22.45
CA GLU A 109 -1.17 -4.16 22.94
C GLU A 109 0.15 -4.91 23.14
N ASP A 110 0.11 -6.15 23.64
CA ASP A 110 1.31 -6.96 23.86
C ASP A 110 1.94 -7.45 22.55
N PHE A 111 1.11 -7.75 21.54
CA PHE A 111 1.58 -8.18 20.22
C PHE A 111 2.10 -7.03 19.36
N VAL A 112 1.48 -5.85 19.47
CA VAL A 112 1.79 -4.71 18.60
C VAL A 112 2.86 -3.85 19.28
N MET A 113 4.01 -3.68 18.62
CA MET A 113 5.14 -2.92 19.16
C MET A 113 4.93 -1.38 19.10
N ILE A 114 3.74 -0.91 19.47
CA ILE A 114 3.33 0.50 19.52
C ILE A 114 2.90 0.86 20.95
N SER A 115 2.67 2.15 21.23
CA SER A 115 2.20 2.54 22.56
C SER A 115 0.73 2.13 22.77
N ALA A 116 0.36 1.78 24.01
CA ALA A 116 -1.02 1.41 24.37
C ALA A 116 -2.05 2.49 24.00
N LYS A 117 -1.66 3.77 24.09
CA LYS A 117 -2.53 4.88 23.68
C LYS A 117 -2.79 4.86 22.17
N GLU A 118 -1.74 4.78 21.36
CA GLU A 118 -1.86 4.76 19.90
C GLU A 118 -2.61 3.51 19.40
N ALA A 119 -2.38 2.35 20.04
CA ALA A 119 -3.10 1.12 19.72
C ALA A 119 -4.61 1.28 19.87
N LYS A 120 -5.07 1.85 21.00
CA LYS A 120 -6.49 2.10 21.25
C LYS A 120 -7.08 3.10 20.26
N ASP A 121 -6.37 4.21 19.98
CA ASP A 121 -6.83 5.23 19.05
C ASP A 121 -7.05 4.66 17.63
N LEU A 122 -6.10 3.84 17.15
CA LEU A 122 -6.23 3.16 15.87
C LEU A 122 -7.36 2.11 15.87
N LEU A 123 -7.48 1.33 16.95
CA LEU A 123 -8.51 0.31 17.07
C LEU A 123 -9.92 0.91 17.03
N TYR A 124 -10.14 2.01 17.75
CA TYR A 124 -11.42 2.71 17.73
C TYR A 124 -11.70 3.37 16.37
N THR A 125 -10.67 3.87 15.69
CA THR A 125 -10.81 4.39 14.31
C THR A 125 -11.24 3.28 13.34
N LEU A 126 -10.64 2.10 13.44
CA LEU A 126 -11.02 0.95 12.61
C LEU A 126 -12.45 0.46 12.92
N PHE A 127 -12.87 0.55 14.19
CA PHE A 127 -14.21 0.19 14.61
C PHE A 127 -15.26 1.17 14.10
N SER A 128 -15.04 2.48 14.24
CA SER A 128 -15.97 3.51 13.75
C SER A 128 -16.12 3.48 12.22
N GLU A 129 -15.05 3.10 11.52
CA GLU A 129 -15.03 2.92 10.07
C GLU A 129 -15.56 1.53 9.62
N ASN A 130 -16.04 0.70 10.54
CA ASN A 130 -16.60 -0.64 10.30
C ASN A 130 -15.64 -1.67 9.66
N PHE A 131 -14.33 -1.49 9.84
CA PHE A 131 -13.32 -2.46 9.42
C PHE A 131 -13.19 -3.64 10.39
N ILE A 132 -13.52 -3.43 11.66
CA ILE A 132 -13.51 -4.45 12.71
C ILE A 132 -14.88 -4.52 13.38
N THR A 133 -15.22 -5.72 13.84
CA THR A 133 -16.47 -5.98 14.58
C THR A 133 -16.15 -6.49 15.96
N THR A 134 -16.90 -6.04 16.96
CA THR A 134 -16.71 -6.44 18.36
C THR A 134 -17.73 -7.51 18.73
N THR A 135 -17.24 -8.60 19.29
CA THR A 135 -18.07 -9.67 19.85
C THR A 135 -17.95 -9.63 21.38
N GLU A 136 -19.07 -9.42 22.04
CA GLU A 136 -19.17 -9.34 23.49
C GLU A 136 -19.40 -10.74 24.07
N ILE A 137 -18.52 -11.18 24.97
CA ILE A 137 -18.68 -12.43 25.70
C ILE A 137 -18.76 -12.13 27.18
N SER A 138 -19.95 -12.25 27.76
CA SER A 138 -20.16 -12.04 29.18
C SER A 138 -19.76 -13.28 30.00
N LYS A 139 -18.92 -13.09 31.02
CA LYS A 139 -18.63 -14.16 32.01
C LYS A 139 -19.83 -14.50 32.88
N THR A 140 -20.77 -13.57 33.00
CA THR A 140 -21.99 -13.67 33.79
C THR A 140 -23.22 -13.46 32.93
N PRO A 141 -24.37 -14.08 33.24
CA PRO A 141 -25.61 -13.91 32.49
C PRO A 141 -26.16 -12.48 32.54
N ASP A 142 -25.68 -11.66 33.49
CA ASP A 142 -26.12 -10.27 33.67
C ASP A 142 -25.54 -9.28 32.64
N HIS A 143 -24.73 -9.77 31.67
CA HIS A 143 -24.09 -8.96 30.62
C HIS A 143 -23.38 -7.67 31.10
N ALA A 144 -22.96 -7.64 32.36
CA ALA A 144 -22.36 -6.46 32.98
C ALA A 144 -21.03 -6.09 32.27
N PRO A 145 -20.84 -4.84 31.79
CA PRO A 145 -19.65 -4.46 31.02
C PRO A 145 -18.32 -4.72 31.71
N SER A 146 -18.27 -4.62 33.04
CA SER A 146 -17.07 -4.91 33.85
C SER A 146 -16.64 -6.38 33.86
N ARG A 147 -17.53 -7.29 33.43
CA ARG A 147 -17.30 -8.74 33.37
C ARG A 147 -17.55 -9.30 31.96
N THR A 148 -17.55 -8.42 30.96
CA THR A 148 -17.70 -8.74 29.55
C THR A 148 -16.37 -8.54 28.84
N PHE A 149 -15.95 -9.54 28.06
CA PHE A 149 -14.80 -9.41 27.18
C PHE A 149 -15.23 -8.87 25.82
N PHE A 150 -14.46 -7.93 25.29
CA PHE A 150 -14.64 -7.39 23.95
C PHE A 150 -13.59 -8.02 23.03
N LEU A 151 -14.04 -8.93 22.17
CA LEU A 151 -13.18 -9.59 21.19
C LEU A 151 -13.35 -8.91 19.84
N PHE A 152 -12.26 -8.35 19.31
CA PHE A 152 -12.25 -7.69 18.01
C PHE A 152 -11.97 -8.69 16.92
N THR A 153 -12.88 -8.83 15.96
CA THR A 153 -12.76 -9.75 14.83
C THR A 153 -12.88 -9.00 13.50
N VAL A 154 -12.16 -9.44 12.48
CA VAL A 154 -12.23 -8.91 11.12
C VAL A 154 -13.05 -9.87 10.26
N ASN A 155 -14.18 -9.40 9.75
CA ASN A 155 -14.94 -10.13 8.73
C ASN A 155 -14.56 -9.61 7.35
N ILE A 156 -13.64 -10.32 6.68
CA ILE A 156 -13.10 -9.92 5.36
C ILE A 156 -14.22 -9.78 4.32
N GLN A 157 -15.25 -10.63 4.36
CA GLN A 157 -16.38 -10.56 3.44
C GLN A 157 -17.21 -9.29 3.64
N HIS A 158 -17.50 -8.95 4.90
CA HIS A 158 -18.22 -7.71 5.23
C HIS A 158 -17.41 -6.48 4.83
N VAL A 159 -16.11 -6.47 5.17
CA VAL A 159 -15.20 -5.37 4.84
C VAL A 159 -15.09 -5.19 3.32
N ALA A 160 -14.92 -6.27 2.56
CA ALA A 160 -14.86 -6.20 1.10
C ALA A 160 -16.16 -5.61 0.51
N SER A 161 -17.32 -6.01 1.03
CA SER A 161 -18.62 -5.48 0.60
C SER A 161 -18.79 -3.99 0.93
N MET A 162 -18.35 -3.60 2.13
CA MET A 162 -18.38 -2.20 2.57
C MET A 162 -17.45 -1.33 1.71
N VAL A 163 -16.20 -1.76 1.50
CA VAL A 163 -15.22 -1.03 0.69
C VAL A 163 -15.71 -0.92 -0.75
N LEU A 164 -16.31 -1.97 -1.31
CA LEU A 164 -16.91 -1.94 -2.64
C LEU A 164 -18.01 -0.86 -2.75
N ASN A 165 -18.88 -0.74 -1.74
CA ASN A 165 -19.89 0.33 -1.72
C ASN A 165 -19.24 1.73 -1.68
N ARG A 166 -18.17 1.89 -0.90
CA ARG A 166 -17.40 3.15 -0.84
C ARG A 166 -16.74 3.46 -2.19
N CYS A 167 -16.21 2.46 -2.89
CA CYS A 167 -15.62 2.60 -4.22
C CYS A 167 -16.65 3.08 -5.26
N TYR A 168 -17.87 2.54 -5.28
CA TYR A 168 -18.90 3.03 -6.20
C TYR A 168 -19.29 4.48 -5.92
N LYS A 169 -19.41 4.87 -4.64
CA LYS A 169 -19.66 6.27 -4.26
C LYS A 169 -18.51 7.18 -4.68
N ALA A 170 -17.26 6.74 -4.49
CA ALA A 170 -16.08 7.48 -4.91
C ALA A 170 -16.03 7.65 -6.43
N LEU A 171 -16.35 6.59 -7.19
CA LEU A 171 -16.43 6.63 -8.65
C LEU A 171 -17.51 7.61 -9.12
N TYR A 172 -18.70 7.53 -8.54
CA TYR A 172 -19.79 8.46 -8.84
C TYR A 172 -19.40 9.91 -8.55
N ASN A 173 -18.79 10.16 -7.39
CA ASN A 173 -18.34 11.51 -7.03
C ASN A 173 -17.26 12.04 -7.99
N ALA A 174 -16.34 11.18 -8.44
CA ALA A 174 -15.31 11.54 -9.42
C ALA A 174 -15.93 11.90 -10.79
N MET A 175 -16.86 11.07 -11.27
CA MET A 175 -17.58 11.31 -12.53
C MET A 175 -18.38 12.62 -12.50
N VAL A 176 -19.17 12.83 -11.44
CA VAL A 176 -19.94 14.07 -11.28
C VAL A 176 -19.00 15.27 -11.18
N LYS A 177 -17.90 15.17 -10.42
CA LYS A 177 -16.95 16.28 -10.31
C LYS A 177 -16.34 16.61 -11.67
N LYS A 178 -15.96 15.60 -12.47
CA LYS A 178 -15.44 15.80 -13.82
C LYS A 178 -16.46 16.49 -14.72
N GLU A 179 -17.71 16.03 -14.70
CA GLU A 179 -18.80 16.65 -15.46
C GLU A 179 -19.02 18.11 -15.06
N THR A 180 -19.03 18.42 -13.76
CA THR A 180 -19.17 19.81 -13.28
C THR A 180 -18.01 20.69 -13.74
N GLU A 181 -16.77 20.18 -13.69
CA GLU A 181 -15.57 20.93 -14.08
C GLU A 181 -15.58 21.24 -15.59
N VAL A 182 -16.00 20.27 -16.42
CA VAL A 182 -16.17 20.44 -17.86
C VAL A 182 -17.29 21.43 -18.17
N ASN A 183 -18.41 21.34 -17.47
CA ASN A 183 -19.57 22.21 -17.69
C ASN A 183 -19.30 23.67 -17.28
N GLU A 184 -18.62 23.90 -16.15
CA GLU A 184 -18.22 25.24 -15.70
C GLU A 184 -17.30 25.94 -16.71
N HIS A 185 -16.37 25.18 -17.31
CA HIS A 185 -15.38 25.71 -18.25
C HIS A 185 -15.73 25.46 -19.72
N ARG A 186 -16.96 25.02 -20.02
CA ARG A 186 -17.37 24.59 -21.37
C ARG A 186 -17.10 25.64 -22.44
N ARG A 187 -17.47 26.91 -22.20
CA ARG A 187 -17.24 27.99 -23.17
C ARG A 187 -15.76 28.20 -23.49
N LEU A 188 -14.90 28.09 -22.49
CA LEU A 188 -13.47 28.26 -22.61
C LEU A 188 -12.86 27.07 -23.38
N LEU A 189 -13.31 25.85 -23.08
CA LEU A 189 -12.90 24.63 -23.77
C LEU A 189 -13.36 24.61 -25.24
N ASP A 190 -14.62 24.99 -25.52
CA ASP A 190 -15.15 25.09 -26.88
C ASP A 190 -14.39 26.15 -27.71
N LYS A 191 -14.01 27.28 -27.09
CA LYS A 191 -13.19 28.31 -27.72
C LYS A 191 -11.80 27.75 -28.06
N GLN A 192 -11.16 27.06 -27.11
CA GLN A 192 -9.86 26.43 -27.29
C GLN A 192 -9.90 25.41 -28.44
N GLU A 193 -10.90 24.53 -28.46
CA GLU A 193 -11.05 23.49 -29.49
C GLU A 193 -11.23 24.10 -30.88
N ARG A 194 -12.05 25.14 -31.03
CA ARG A 194 -12.21 25.85 -32.31
C ARG A 194 -10.90 26.47 -32.80
N MET A 195 -10.13 27.09 -31.90
CA MET A 195 -8.84 27.69 -32.26
C MET A 195 -7.81 26.62 -32.64
N GLU A 196 -7.72 25.52 -31.88
CA GLU A 196 -6.86 24.37 -32.19
C GLU A 196 -7.23 23.75 -33.56
N ALA A 197 -8.53 23.64 -33.88
CA ALA A 197 -9.00 23.11 -35.16
C ALA A 197 -8.61 24.01 -36.37
N ILE A 198 -8.76 25.32 -36.22
CA ILE A 198 -8.35 26.27 -37.28
C ILE A 198 -6.83 26.25 -37.43
N ALA A 199 -6.08 26.28 -36.33
CA ALA A 199 -4.62 26.21 -36.35
C ALA A 199 -4.10 24.92 -37.01
N ALA A 200 -4.80 23.80 -36.84
CA ALA A 200 -4.47 22.53 -37.51
C ALA A 200 -4.71 22.57 -39.03
N SER A 201 -5.68 23.36 -39.50
CA SER A 201 -6.04 23.46 -40.93
C SER A 201 -5.19 24.44 -41.73
N VAL A 202 -4.62 25.45 -41.09
CA VAL A 202 -3.72 26.43 -41.72
C VAL A 202 -2.36 25.78 -41.94
N GLU A 203 -1.72 25.93 -43.10
CA GLU A 203 -0.37 25.41 -43.37
C GLU A 203 0.74 26.40 -42.99
N ASP A 204 0.45 27.70 -43.11
CA ASP A 204 1.39 28.80 -42.87
C ASP A 204 1.68 29.00 -41.38
N ALA A 205 2.96 28.90 -40.99
CA ALA A 205 3.40 29.01 -39.60
C ALA A 205 3.10 30.38 -38.97
N SER A 206 3.22 31.47 -39.73
CA SER A 206 2.95 32.83 -39.22
C SER A 206 1.47 33.02 -38.85
N GLN A 207 0.56 32.50 -39.67
CA GLN A 207 -0.88 32.60 -39.42
C GLN A 207 -1.31 31.70 -38.25
N ARG A 208 -0.66 30.54 -38.09
CA ARG A 208 -0.88 29.65 -36.93
C ARG A 208 -0.57 30.36 -35.61
N ASP A 209 0.56 31.04 -35.52
CA ASP A 209 0.96 31.73 -34.29
C ASP A 209 0.03 32.90 -33.95
N GLU A 210 -0.45 33.64 -34.97
CA GLU A 210 -1.47 34.68 -34.79
C GLU A 210 -2.78 34.11 -34.21
N ILE A 211 -3.23 32.96 -34.72
CA ILE A 211 -4.43 32.27 -34.22
C ILE A 211 -4.24 31.82 -32.77
N LEU A 212 -3.08 31.27 -32.41
CA LEU A 212 -2.80 30.83 -31.03
C LEU A 212 -2.73 32.00 -30.04
N ASN A 213 -2.25 33.16 -30.50
CA ASN A 213 -2.18 34.39 -29.70
C ASN A 213 -3.55 35.07 -29.49
N THR A 214 -4.63 34.58 -30.13
CA THR A 214 -6.00 35.05 -29.83
C THR A 214 -6.54 34.54 -28.50
N ILE A 215 -5.91 33.51 -27.92
CA ILE A 215 -6.21 33.04 -26.57
C ILE A 215 -5.34 33.85 -25.60
N THR A 216 -5.99 34.48 -24.62
CA THR A 216 -5.28 35.33 -23.65
C THR A 216 -4.38 34.45 -22.76
N PRO A 217 -3.20 34.89 -22.31
CA PRO A 217 -2.33 34.09 -21.42
C PRO A 217 -3.05 33.65 -20.13
N SER A 218 -3.96 34.46 -19.59
CA SER A 218 -4.80 34.08 -18.43
C SER A 218 -5.80 32.95 -18.76
N GLU A 219 -6.34 32.93 -19.98
CA GLU A 219 -7.21 31.84 -20.45
C GLU A 219 -6.40 30.53 -20.62
N GLN A 220 -5.18 30.62 -21.15
CA GLN A 220 -4.29 29.46 -21.28
C GLN A 220 -3.97 28.83 -19.91
N GLU A 221 -3.67 29.66 -18.91
CA GLU A 221 -3.40 29.17 -17.55
C GLU A 221 -4.61 28.45 -16.94
N GLN A 222 -5.82 28.99 -17.14
CA GLN A 222 -7.06 28.34 -16.71
C GLN A 222 -7.29 27.01 -17.42
N ILE A 223 -7.08 26.93 -18.73
CA ILE A 223 -7.21 25.70 -19.51
C ILE A 223 -6.24 24.62 -19.02
N ILE A 224 -4.99 24.99 -18.75
CA ILE A 224 -3.99 24.06 -18.21
C ILE A 224 -4.43 23.50 -16.86
N LYS A 225 -4.96 24.35 -15.97
CA LYS A 225 -5.45 23.94 -14.66
C LYS A 225 -6.65 22.99 -14.76
N VAL A 226 -7.61 23.29 -15.64
CA VAL A 226 -8.79 22.46 -15.86
C VAL A 226 -8.38 21.12 -16.47
N ARG A 227 -7.55 21.11 -17.51
CA ARG A 227 -7.03 19.88 -18.14
C ARG A 227 -6.28 19.00 -17.12
N ARG A 228 -5.44 19.59 -16.27
CA ARG A 228 -4.74 18.84 -15.20
C ARG A 228 -5.73 18.22 -14.22
N THR A 229 -6.77 18.96 -13.83
CA THR A 229 -7.79 18.45 -12.90
C THR A 229 -8.57 17.28 -13.51
N ILE A 230 -9.00 17.41 -14.77
CA ILE A 230 -9.66 16.33 -15.51
C ILE A 230 -8.76 15.09 -15.61
N GLN A 231 -7.49 15.26 -15.97
CA GLN A 231 -6.53 14.16 -16.05
C GLN A 231 -6.33 13.44 -14.70
N MET A 232 -6.29 14.18 -13.59
CA MET A 232 -6.22 13.58 -12.25
C MET A 232 -7.50 12.78 -11.93
N LEU A 233 -8.67 13.31 -12.31
CA LEU A 233 -9.95 12.62 -12.12
C LEU A 233 -10.02 11.35 -12.98
N ASP A 234 -9.65 11.41 -14.25
CA ASP A 234 -9.61 10.23 -15.15
C ASP A 234 -8.68 9.15 -14.59
N HIS A 235 -7.50 9.54 -14.08
CA HIS A 235 -6.60 8.58 -13.44
C HIS A 235 -7.21 7.96 -12.18
N SER A 236 -7.87 8.76 -11.34
CA SER A 236 -8.55 8.26 -10.14
C SER A 236 -9.71 7.32 -10.48
N GLU A 237 -10.45 7.58 -11.55
CA GLU A 237 -11.52 6.70 -12.03
C GLU A 237 -10.96 5.32 -12.42
N LEU A 238 -9.84 5.30 -13.15
CA LEU A 238 -9.17 4.04 -13.52
C LEU A 238 -8.70 3.25 -12.29
N GLN A 239 -8.08 3.91 -11.31
CA GLN A 239 -7.63 3.27 -10.07
C GLN A 239 -8.80 2.71 -9.25
N ILE A 240 -9.90 3.45 -9.16
CA ILE A 240 -11.10 2.99 -8.43
C ILE A 240 -11.72 1.78 -9.16
N CYS A 241 -11.76 1.79 -10.49
CA CYS A 241 -12.25 0.66 -11.29
C CYS A 241 -11.41 -0.61 -11.08
N GLU A 242 -10.09 -0.50 -10.98
CA GLU A 242 -9.21 -1.64 -10.64
C GLU A 242 -9.57 -2.21 -9.25
N GLY A 243 -9.75 -1.34 -8.26
CA GLY A 243 -10.18 -1.74 -6.92
C GLY A 243 -11.55 -2.43 -6.90
N ILE A 244 -12.52 -1.89 -7.64
CA ILE A 244 -13.86 -2.49 -7.80
C ILE A 244 -13.74 -3.90 -8.39
N PHE A 245 -12.96 -4.06 -9.46
CA PHE A 245 -12.77 -5.35 -10.11
C PHE A 245 -12.24 -6.42 -9.15
N ILE A 246 -11.20 -6.09 -8.38
CA ILE A 246 -10.61 -7.03 -7.41
C ILE A 246 -11.64 -7.44 -6.34
N LEU A 247 -12.39 -6.46 -5.80
CA LEU A 247 -13.38 -6.69 -4.76
C LEU A 247 -14.59 -7.50 -5.26
N GLU A 248 -15.10 -7.19 -6.44
CA GLU A 248 -16.18 -7.96 -7.09
C GLU A 248 -15.74 -9.39 -7.36
N MET A 249 -14.53 -9.58 -7.91
CA MET A 249 -13.98 -10.90 -8.20
C MET A 249 -13.86 -11.74 -6.92
N TYR A 250 -13.37 -11.15 -5.82
CA TYR A 250 -13.29 -11.80 -4.52
C TYR A 250 -14.69 -12.23 -4.01
N LEU A 251 -15.67 -11.32 -4.03
CA LEU A 251 -17.02 -11.60 -3.54
C LEU A 251 -17.73 -12.66 -4.40
N MET A 252 -17.56 -12.61 -5.72
CA MET A 252 -18.08 -13.62 -6.65
C MET A 252 -17.49 -15.00 -6.36
N TYR A 253 -16.16 -15.10 -6.23
CA TYR A 253 -15.49 -16.36 -5.92
C TYR A 253 -15.94 -16.92 -4.57
N PHE A 254 -16.06 -16.05 -3.54
CA PHE A 254 -16.54 -16.46 -2.23
C PHE A 254 -17.97 -17.02 -2.28
N LYS A 255 -18.87 -16.36 -3.02
CA LYS A 255 -20.26 -16.81 -3.20
C LYS A 255 -20.34 -18.16 -3.93
N GLN A 256 -19.51 -18.38 -4.95
CA GLN A 256 -19.47 -19.66 -5.67
C GLN A 256 -19.00 -20.79 -4.75
N ARG A 257 -17.96 -20.56 -3.96
CA ARG A 257 -17.45 -21.56 -3.00
C ARG A 257 -18.48 -21.96 -1.93
N GLN A 258 -19.36 -21.04 -1.53
CA GLN A 258 -20.44 -21.36 -0.60
C GLN A 258 -21.53 -22.23 -1.26
N LYS A 259 -21.82 -22.01 -2.54
CA LYS A 259 -22.75 -22.87 -3.30
C LYS A 259 -22.21 -24.28 -3.47
N ASP A 260 -20.92 -24.42 -3.76
CA ASP A 260 -20.30 -25.75 -3.96
C ASP A 260 -20.19 -26.56 -2.65
N LYS A 261 -20.39 -25.91 -1.49
CA LYS A 261 -20.41 -26.54 -0.16
C LYS A 261 -21.81 -26.92 0.33
N SER A 262 -22.87 -26.44 -0.33
CA SER A 262 -24.27 -26.70 0.02
C SER A 262 -24.87 -27.82 -0.82
#